data_AF-A0A820GXB4-F1
#
_entry.id   AF-A0A820GXB4-F1
#
_cell.length_a   1.000
_cell.length_b   1.000
_cell.length_c   1.000
_cell.angle_alpha   90.00
_cell.angle_beta   90.00
_cell.angle_gamma   90.00
#
_symmetry.space_group_name_H-M   'P 1'
#
loop_
_entity.id
_entity.type
_entity.pdbx_description
1 polymer ?
#
loop_
_entity_poly.entity_id
_entity_poly.type
_entity_poly.pdbx_seq_one_letter_code
_entity_poly.pdbx_strand_id
1 'polypeptide(L)'
;MPSILAIGFQEICDLTATNMVWQSSANANRWVNNVQKHFKQAYPNDEYILLGHDQLVGVCLAVFIRRDLAPFVKNIAIDSVKTGMGGKLGNKGCVAIRLVLHNTSICFICAHFTAGQNESTERNKDYKTILEKLSFQPVNN
;
A
#
# COMPACT_ATOMS: atom_id res chain seq x y z
N MET A 1 -1.05 -18.91 -12.79
CA MET A 1 -1.51 -17.62 -12.24
C MET A 1 -0.53 -17.10 -11.20
N PRO A 2 -0.45 -15.78 -10.97
CA PRO A 2 0.39 -15.20 -9.91
C PRO A 2 -0.06 -15.60 -8.51
N SER A 3 0.86 -15.97 -7.62
CA SER A 3 0.54 -16.35 -6.24
C SER A 3 0.07 -15.18 -5.36
N ILE A 4 0.67 -14.01 -5.56
CA ILE A 4 0.41 -12.77 -4.82
C ILE A 4 0.16 -11.65 -5.82
N LEU A 5 -0.79 -10.78 -5.52
CA LEU A 5 -1.09 -9.57 -6.29
C LEU A 5 -0.97 -8.37 -5.36
N ALA A 6 -0.06 -7.46 -5.65
CA ALA A 6 0.09 -6.19 -4.93
C ALA A 6 -0.32 -5.04 -5.85
N ILE A 7 -1.42 -4.36 -5.53
CA ILE A 7 -2.02 -3.32 -6.35
C ILE A 7 -1.86 -1.98 -5.64
N GLY A 8 -1.02 -1.12 -6.21
CA GLY A 8 -0.80 0.24 -5.73
C GLY A 8 -1.60 1.27 -6.55
N PHE A 9 -2.21 2.23 -5.87
CA PHE A 9 -2.86 3.38 -6.48
C PHE A 9 -2.22 4.68 -5.97
N GLN A 10 -2.19 5.70 -6.81
CA GLN A 10 -1.90 7.08 -6.45
C GLN A 10 -3.08 7.95 -6.89
N GLU A 11 -3.27 9.08 -6.20
CA GLU A 11 -4.35 10.04 -6.47
C GLU A 11 -5.75 9.40 -6.42
N ILE A 12 -5.95 8.43 -5.51
CA ILE A 12 -7.26 7.75 -5.34
C ILE A 12 -8.36 8.68 -4.79
N CYS A 13 -7.98 9.86 -4.33
CA CYS A 13 -8.86 10.96 -3.95
C CYS A 13 -8.24 12.30 -4.34
N ASP A 14 -9.07 13.31 -4.56
CA ASP A 14 -8.61 14.68 -4.82
C ASP A 14 -7.77 15.19 -3.63
N LEU A 15 -6.67 15.89 -3.94
CA LEU A 15 -5.77 16.46 -2.94
C LEU A 15 -6.32 17.80 -2.38
N THR A 16 -7.51 17.75 -1.80
CA THR A 16 -8.12 18.90 -1.11
C THR A 16 -7.55 19.05 0.30
N ALA A 17 -7.62 20.27 0.86
CA ALA A 17 -7.24 20.52 2.25
C ALA A 17 -7.99 19.60 3.22
N THR A 18 -9.28 19.35 2.94
CA THR A 18 -10.10 18.40 3.70
C THR A 18 -9.54 16.99 3.64
N ASN A 19 -9.23 16.45 2.46
CA ASN A 19 -8.73 15.08 2.34
C ASN A 19 -7.31 14.89 2.92
N MET A 20 -6.52 15.96 3.00
CA MET A 20 -5.20 15.93 3.66
C MET A 20 -5.28 15.84 5.19
N VAL A 21 -6.39 16.30 5.79
CA VAL A 21 -6.63 16.28 7.25
C VAL A 21 -7.55 15.12 7.64
N TRP A 22 -8.64 14.95 6.91
CA TRP A 22 -9.69 13.96 7.11
C TRP A 22 -9.81 13.08 5.88
N GLN A 23 -9.08 11.98 5.91
CA GLN A 23 -9.02 11.04 4.81
C GLN A 23 -10.24 10.11 4.83
N SER A 24 -11.05 10.15 3.76
CA SER A 24 -12.10 9.15 3.53
C SER A 24 -11.52 7.88 2.90
N SER A 25 -11.87 6.72 3.44
CA SER A 25 -11.51 5.40 2.91
C SER A 25 -12.49 4.88 1.84
N ALA A 26 -13.55 5.64 1.52
CA ALA A 26 -14.61 5.19 0.62
C ALA A 26 -14.09 4.80 -0.78
N ASN A 27 -13.19 5.61 -1.35
CA ASN A 27 -12.61 5.31 -2.66
C ASN A 27 -11.67 4.10 -2.63
N ALA A 28 -10.81 3.98 -1.60
CA ALA A 28 -9.95 2.81 -1.45
C ALA A 28 -10.78 1.53 -1.31
N ASN A 29 -11.79 1.52 -0.44
CA ASN A 29 -12.69 0.38 -0.27
C ASN A 29 -13.39 0.02 -1.58
N ARG A 30 -13.88 1.01 -2.32
CA ARG A 30 -14.52 0.80 -3.63
C ARG A 30 -13.56 0.14 -4.63
N TRP A 31 -12.33 0.65 -4.74
CA TRP A 31 -11.32 0.11 -5.65
C TRP A 31 -10.90 -1.31 -5.26
N VAL A 32 -10.61 -1.55 -3.97
CA VAL A 32 -10.26 -2.88 -3.44
C VAL A 32 -11.36 -3.90 -3.76
N ASN A 33 -12.63 -3.55 -3.51
CA ASN A 33 -13.77 -4.42 -3.81
C ASN A 33 -13.92 -4.70 -5.31
N ASN A 34 -13.72 -3.70 -6.16
CA ASN A 34 -13.77 -3.87 -7.61
C ASN A 34 -12.64 -4.77 -8.13
N VAL A 35 -11.43 -4.59 -7.61
CA VAL A 35 -10.27 -5.43 -7.93
C VAL A 35 -10.53 -6.88 -7.52
N GLN A 36 -11.04 -7.12 -6.32
CA GLN A 36 -11.40 -8.47 -5.86
C GLN A 36 -12.46 -9.12 -6.74
N LYS A 37 -13.51 -8.37 -7.11
CA LYS A 37 -14.55 -8.83 -8.03
C LYS A 37 -13.99 -9.18 -9.40
N HIS A 38 -13.11 -8.33 -9.94
CA HIS A 38 -12.48 -8.56 -11.24
C HIS A 38 -11.63 -9.83 -11.23
N PHE A 39 -10.80 -10.05 -10.20
CA PHE A 39 -9.99 -11.25 -10.11
C PHE A 39 -10.82 -12.53 -9.98
N LYS A 40 -11.92 -12.49 -9.21
CA LYS A 40 -12.86 -13.62 -9.16
C LYS A 40 -13.43 -13.98 -10.54
N GLN A 41 -13.63 -12.99 -11.42
CA GLN A 41 -14.14 -13.20 -12.78
C GLN A 41 -13.06 -13.65 -13.75
N ALA A 42 -11.89 -13.01 -13.73
CA ALA A 42 -10.77 -13.33 -14.62
C ALA A 42 -10.18 -14.72 -14.31
N TYR A 43 -10.29 -15.16 -13.06
CA TYR A 43 -9.62 -16.35 -12.54
C TYR A 43 -10.58 -17.24 -11.73
N PRO A 44 -11.58 -17.86 -12.38
CA PRO A 44 -12.66 -18.57 -11.68
C PRO A 44 -12.20 -19.81 -10.91
N ASN A 45 -11.04 -20.38 -11.25
CA ASN A 45 -10.47 -21.57 -10.61
C ASN A 45 -9.45 -21.23 -9.50
N ASP A 46 -9.03 -19.97 -9.39
CA ASP A 46 -8.06 -19.51 -8.40
C ASP A 46 -8.74 -18.46 -7.51
N GLU A 47 -9.12 -18.85 -6.30
CA GLU A 47 -9.75 -17.90 -5.37
C GLU A 47 -8.70 -16.99 -4.73
N TYR A 48 -8.84 -15.68 -4.87
CA TYR A 48 -8.01 -14.69 -4.19
C TYR A 48 -8.71 -14.11 -2.98
N ILE A 49 -7.96 -13.95 -1.88
CA ILE A 49 -8.39 -13.25 -0.68
C ILE A 49 -7.51 -12.02 -0.45
N LEU A 50 -8.09 -10.99 0.14
CA LEU A 50 -7.38 -9.79 0.56
C LEU A 50 -6.61 -10.09 1.85
N LEU A 51 -5.28 -9.93 1.82
CA LEU A 51 -4.44 -10.02 3.02
C LEU A 51 -4.47 -8.73 3.84
N GLY A 52 -4.53 -7.59 3.16
CA GLY A 52 -4.58 -6.29 3.79
C GLY A 52 -4.54 -5.18 2.76
N HIS A 53 -5.08 -4.03 3.14
CA HIS A 53 -4.92 -2.79 2.40
C HIS A 53 -4.84 -1.62 3.36
N ASP A 54 -4.18 -0.56 2.93
CA ASP A 54 -4.14 0.71 3.66
C ASP A 54 -3.97 1.87 2.69
N GLN A 55 -4.25 3.07 3.18
CA GLN A 55 -4.28 4.28 2.38
C GLN A 55 -3.64 5.44 3.16
N LEU A 56 -2.72 6.16 2.52
CA LEU A 56 -2.17 7.43 2.98
C LEU A 56 -2.57 8.55 2.02
N VAL A 57 -3.60 9.31 2.40
CA VAL A 57 -4.24 10.34 1.55
C VAL A 57 -4.52 9.80 0.14
N GLY A 58 -3.74 10.20 -0.87
CA GLY A 58 -3.93 9.76 -2.25
C GLY A 58 -3.28 8.40 -2.57
N VAL A 59 -2.43 7.87 -1.70
CA VAL A 59 -1.69 6.62 -1.93
C VAL A 59 -2.45 5.46 -1.31
N CYS A 60 -2.65 4.37 -2.04
CA CYS A 60 -3.29 3.15 -1.53
C CYS A 60 -2.47 1.94 -1.96
N LEU A 61 -2.39 0.92 -1.10
CA LEU A 61 -1.82 -0.38 -1.43
C LEU A 61 -2.77 -1.47 -0.93
N ALA A 62 -3.08 -2.42 -1.80
CA ALA A 62 -3.83 -3.63 -1.46
C ALA A 62 -3.06 -4.87 -1.89
N VAL A 63 -2.91 -5.84 -0.99
CA VAL A 63 -2.24 -7.11 -1.26
C VAL A 63 -3.24 -8.25 -1.16
N PHE A 64 -3.37 -9.00 -2.26
CA PHE A 64 -4.18 -10.21 -2.35
C PHE A 64 -3.27 -11.42 -2.49
N ILE A 65 -3.74 -12.57 -2.00
CA ILE A 65 -3.07 -13.85 -2.17
C ILE A 65 -4.07 -14.90 -2.64
N ARG A 66 -3.60 -15.89 -3.38
CA ARG A 66 -4.38 -17.08 -3.66
C ARG A 66 -4.70 -17.83 -2.35
N ARG A 67 -5.95 -18.27 -2.19
CA ARG A 67 -6.51 -18.79 -0.93
C ARG A 67 -5.78 -20.02 -0.41
N ASP A 68 -5.31 -20.90 -1.30
CA ASP A 68 -4.53 -22.09 -0.96
C ASP A 68 -3.19 -21.75 -0.26
N LEU A 69 -2.67 -20.55 -0.46
CA LEU A 69 -1.43 -20.08 0.17
C LEU A 69 -1.65 -19.34 1.49
N ALA A 70 -2.88 -18.92 1.79
CA ALA A 70 -3.21 -18.16 2.99
C ALA A 70 -2.77 -18.84 4.31
N PRO A 71 -2.87 -20.17 4.50
CA PRO A 71 -2.39 -20.84 5.71
C PRO A 71 -0.89 -20.71 5.96
N PHE A 72 -0.11 -20.37 4.93
CA PHE A 72 1.35 -20.23 5.03
C PHE A 72 1.80 -18.77 5.20
N VAL A 73 0.87 -17.83 5.24
CA VAL A 73 1.14 -16.42 5.49
C VAL A 73 1.22 -16.16 6.99
N LYS A 74 2.30 -15.53 7.42
CA LYS A 74 2.56 -15.16 8.82
C LYS A 74 3.02 -13.72 8.91
N ASN A 75 2.91 -13.14 10.11
CA ASN A 75 3.45 -11.84 10.46
C ASN A 75 3.05 -10.76 9.44
N ILE A 76 1.77 -10.60 9.13
CA ILE A 76 1.34 -9.48 8.29
C ILE A 76 1.49 -8.20 9.11
N ALA A 77 2.10 -7.16 8.54
CA ALA A 77 2.14 -5.84 9.14
C ALA A 77 2.09 -4.76 8.07
N ILE A 78 1.53 -3.61 8.43
CA ILE A 78 1.30 -2.47 7.55
C ILE A 78 1.88 -1.24 8.21
N ASP A 79 2.52 -0.38 7.43
CA ASP A 79 3.01 0.92 7.88
C ASP A 79 2.91 1.96 6.76
N SER A 80 2.89 3.24 7.11
CA SER A 80 2.85 4.34 6.15
C SER A 80 3.75 5.50 6.57
N VAL A 81 4.41 6.13 5.60
CA VAL A 81 5.33 7.25 5.86
C VAL A 81 4.92 8.45 5.04
N LYS A 82 4.69 9.58 5.70
CA LYS A 82 4.45 10.89 5.09
C LYS A 82 5.77 11.55 4.72
N THR A 83 5.84 12.13 3.53
CA THR A 83 7.00 12.93 3.09
C THR A 83 6.64 14.33 2.60
N GLY A 84 5.36 14.60 2.31
CA GLY A 84 4.90 15.91 1.83
C GLY A 84 5.23 17.05 2.80
N MET A 85 5.77 18.16 2.28
CA MET A 85 6.25 19.31 3.07
C MET A 85 7.19 18.91 4.23
N GLY A 86 8.15 18.01 3.97
CA GLY A 86 9.06 17.49 4.99
C GLY A 86 8.38 16.56 6.00
N GLY A 87 7.31 15.87 5.60
CA GLY A 87 6.54 14.94 6.42
C GLY A 87 5.34 15.54 7.15
N LYS A 88 5.00 16.81 6.91
CA LYS A 88 3.85 17.49 7.53
C LYS A 88 2.53 17.16 6.85
N LEU A 89 2.53 16.94 5.53
CA LEU A 89 1.34 16.62 4.75
C LEU A 89 1.42 15.19 4.20
N GLY A 90 0.27 14.51 4.14
CA GLY A 90 0.18 13.13 3.65
C GLY A 90 -0.01 13.00 2.13
N ASN A 91 -0.02 14.09 1.38
CA ASN A 91 -0.21 14.08 -0.09
C ASN A 91 0.96 13.43 -0.86
N LYS A 92 2.09 13.19 -0.19
CA LYS A 92 3.27 12.46 -0.67
C LYS A 92 3.76 11.53 0.43
N GLY A 93 4.30 10.39 0.03
CA GLY A 93 4.69 9.35 0.97
C GLY A 93 4.50 7.95 0.42
N CYS A 94 4.38 6.97 1.32
CA CYS A 94 4.12 5.57 0.94
C CYS A 94 3.17 4.85 1.89
N VAL A 95 2.62 3.76 1.38
CA VAL A 95 2.02 2.67 2.17
C VAL A 95 2.83 1.41 1.90
N ALA A 96 3.16 0.65 2.93
CA ALA A 96 3.87 -0.61 2.83
C ALA A 96 3.14 -1.74 3.56
N ILE A 97 3.14 -2.93 2.96
CA ILE A 97 2.59 -4.15 3.55
C ILE A 97 3.68 -5.22 3.50
N ARG A 98 4.06 -5.73 4.66
CA ARG A 98 4.94 -6.90 4.77
C ARG A 98 4.19 -8.15 5.17
N LEU A 99 4.74 -9.29 4.78
CA LEU A 99 4.34 -10.60 5.25
C LEU A 99 5.52 -11.58 5.19
N VAL A 100 5.36 -12.73 5.83
CA VAL A 100 6.21 -13.90 5.63
C VAL A 100 5.36 -14.98 4.96
N LEU A 101 5.78 -15.42 3.77
CA LEU A 101 5.17 -16.57 3.09
C LEU A 101 6.10 -17.77 3.23
N HIS A 102 5.64 -18.82 3.92
CA HIS A 102 6.50 -19.90 4.39
C HIS A 102 7.68 -19.37 5.23
N ASN A 103 8.87 -19.33 4.63
CA ASN A 103 10.12 -18.89 5.25
C ASN A 103 10.71 -17.65 4.55
N THR A 104 9.96 -17.03 3.63
CA THR A 104 10.41 -15.89 2.84
C THR A 104 9.70 -14.63 3.29
N SER A 105 10.45 -13.62 3.74
CA SER A 105 9.91 -12.30 4.04
C SER A 105 9.72 -11.50 2.74
N ILE A 106 8.54 -10.90 2.57
CA ILE A 106 8.19 -10.08 1.41
C ILE A 106 7.63 -8.75 1.91
N CYS A 107 8.05 -7.64 1.30
CA CYS A 107 7.54 -6.30 1.59
C CYS A 107 7.16 -5.61 0.29
N PHE A 108 5.91 -5.19 0.19
CA PHE A 108 5.40 -4.39 -0.91
C PHE A 108 5.30 -2.93 -0.47
N ILE A 109 5.71 -2.01 -1.34
CA ILE A 109 5.66 -0.57 -1.07
C ILE A 109 5.04 0.13 -2.27
N CYS A 110 3.98 0.91 -2.03
CA CYS A 110 3.42 1.85 -2.99
C CYS A 110 3.78 3.25 -2.54
N ALA A 111 4.46 4.03 -3.39
CA ALA A 111 4.91 5.37 -3.05
C ALA A 111 4.51 6.42 -4.09
N HIS A 112 4.25 7.63 -3.62
CA HIS A 112 4.00 8.80 -4.45
C HIS A 112 4.98 9.90 -4.04
N PHE A 113 6.03 10.06 -4.83
CA PHE A 113 7.10 11.04 -4.60
C PHE A 113 6.78 12.43 -5.17
N THR A 114 7.58 13.40 -4.77
CA THR A 114 7.49 14.80 -5.20
C THR A 114 7.45 14.94 -6.72
N ALA A 115 6.42 15.63 -7.21
CA ALA A 115 6.22 15.94 -8.62
C ALA A 115 7.04 17.17 -9.05
N GLY A 116 7.29 17.31 -10.34
CA GLY A 116 8.07 18.41 -10.91
C GLY A 116 9.31 17.89 -11.65
N GLN A 117 9.53 18.41 -12.86
CA GLN A 117 10.57 17.92 -13.76
C GLN A 117 11.98 17.95 -13.11
N ASN A 118 12.27 19.04 -12.40
CA ASN A 118 13.60 19.30 -11.82
C ASN A 118 13.73 18.88 -10.35
N GLU A 119 12.70 18.27 -9.75
CA GLU A 119 12.65 17.91 -8.33
C GLU A 119 13.29 16.54 -8.01
N SER A 120 14.39 16.20 -8.70
CA SER A 120 15.10 14.93 -8.47
C SER A 120 15.69 14.83 -7.07
N THR A 121 16.19 15.95 -6.54
CA THR A 121 16.73 16.03 -5.18
C THR A 121 15.64 15.75 -4.13
N GLU A 122 14.44 16.32 -4.30
CA GLU A 122 13.32 16.07 -3.38
C GLU A 122 12.81 14.64 -3.49
N ARG A 123 12.71 14.05 -4.69
CA ARG A 123 12.36 12.62 -4.84
C ARG A 123 13.37 11.71 -4.14
N ASN A 124 14.67 12.04 -4.20
CA ASN A 124 15.70 11.29 -3.50
C ASN A 124 15.56 11.44 -1.97
N LYS A 125 15.14 12.61 -1.47
CA LYS A 125 14.85 12.83 -0.05
C LYS A 125 13.60 12.06 0.40
N ASP A 126 12.54 12.03 -0.41
CA ASP A 126 11.34 11.23 -0.15
C ASP A 126 11.72 9.75 0.03
N TYR A 127 12.49 9.20 -0.92
CA TYR A 127 12.99 7.83 -0.87
C TYR A 127 13.78 7.53 0.40
N LYS A 128 14.77 8.37 0.73
CA LYS A 128 15.58 8.20 1.95
C LYS A 128 14.74 8.27 3.22
N THR A 129 13.82 9.23 3.28
CA THR A 129 12.91 9.39 4.42
C THR A 129 12.03 8.16 4.60
N ILE A 130 11.52 7.58 3.52
CA ILE A 130 10.74 6.33 3.56
C ILE A 130 11.60 5.18 4.09
N LEU A 131 12.81 5.00 3.57
CA LEU A 131 13.70 3.93 4.04
C LEU A 131 14.07 4.07 5.53
N GLU A 132 14.28 5.29 6.01
CA GLU A 132 14.66 5.56 7.39
C GLU A 132 13.50 5.41 8.37
N LYS A 133 12.28 5.75 7.95
CA LYS A 133 11.12 5.83 8.86
C LYS A 133 10.19 4.63 8.80
N LEU A 134 10.16 3.90 7.69
CA LEU A 134 9.28 2.73 7.56
C LEU A 134 9.68 1.70 8.62
N SER A 135 8.76 1.39 9.53
CA SER A 135 9.04 0.53 10.67
C SER A 135 7.85 -0.35 10.98
N PHE A 136 8.02 -1.65 10.76
CA PHE A 136 7.00 -2.62 11.14
C PHE A 136 7.21 -3.03 12.59
N GLN A 137 6.23 -2.71 13.45
CA GLN A 137 6.27 -3.17 14.83
C GLN A 137 6.35 -4.71 14.87
N PRO A 138 7.14 -5.27 15.81
CA PRO A 138 7.08 -6.70 16.09
C PRO A 138 5.63 -7.07 16.43
N VAL A 139 5.13 -8.16 15.87
CA VAL A 139 3.88 -8.75 16.36
C VAL A 139 4.23 -9.38 17.69
N ASN A 140 3.79 -8.79 18.80
CA ASN A 140 3.93 -9.40 20.12
C ASN A 140 3.09 -10.68 20.09
N ASN A 141 3.75 -11.83 20.19
CA ASN A 141 3.11 -13.14 20.40
C ASN A 141 2.70 -13.29 21.86
#